data_AF-A0A965MPI3-F1
#
_entry.id   AF-A0A965MPI3-F1
#
_cell.length_a   1.000
_cell.length_b   1.000
_cell.length_c   1.000
_cell.angle_alpha   90.00
_cell.angle_beta   90.00
_cell.angle_gamma   90.00
#
_symmetry.space_group_name_H-M   'P 1'
#
loop_
_entity.id
_entity.type
_entity.pdbx_description
1 polymer ?
#
loop_
_entity_poly.entity_id
_entity_poly.type
_entity_poly.pdbx_seq_one_letter_code
_entity_poly.pdbx_strand_id
1 'polypeptide(L)' 'MIKHSLLLLLTTSALALSACGEKAQSLGTKNDATAFSGASNAFVEKGWQAGDKTSWERQLNSRAQYGQNDYTRSP' A
#
# COMPACT_ATOMS: atom_id res chain seq x y z
N MET A 1 2.55 7.18 57.49
CA MET A 1 2.55 6.02 56.57
C MET A 1 1.41 6.11 55.54
N ILE A 2 0.17 6.33 55.96
CA ILE A 2 -1.02 6.40 55.07
C ILE A 2 -0.89 7.48 53.96
N LYS A 3 -0.37 8.67 54.27
CA LYS A 3 -0.17 9.75 53.28
C LYS A 3 0.81 9.39 52.15
N HIS A 4 1.88 8.65 52.46
CA HIS A 4 2.87 8.22 51.46
C HIS A 4 2.32 7.10 50.57
N SER A 5 1.54 6.17 51.13
CA SER A 5 0.82 5.15 50.35
C SER A 5 -0.22 5.76 49.41
N LEU A 6 -0.97 6.78 49.87
CA LEU A 6 -1.96 7.45 49.03
C LEU A 6 -1.31 8.18 47.85
N LEU A 7 -0.19 8.88 48.11
CA LEU A 7 0.57 9.58 47.08
C LEU A 7 1.10 8.61 46.01
N LEU A 8 1.66 7.46 46.45
CA LEU A 8 2.18 6.43 45.56
C LEU A 8 1.08 5.81 44.68
N LEU A 9 -0.11 5.60 45.24
CA LEU A 9 -1.24 5.03 44.50
C LEU A 9 -1.74 5.99 43.40
N LEU A 10 -1.82 7.28 43.70
CA LEU A 10 -2.20 8.31 42.73
C LEU A 10 -1.20 8.42 41.58
N THR A 11 0.10 8.48 41.89
CA THR A 11 1.14 8.63 40.84
C THR A 11 1.16 7.42 39.91
N THR A 12 1.03 6.21 40.45
CA THR A 12 1.03 4.97 39.66
C THR A 12 -0.18 4.88 38.73
N SER A 13 -1.34 5.34 39.21
CA SER A 13 -2.57 5.35 38.40
C SER A 13 -2.50 6.34 37.23
N ALA A 14 -1.89 7.51 37.44
CA ALA A 14 -1.70 8.50 36.39
C ALA A 14 -0.73 8.02 35.30
N LEU A 15 0.36 7.34 35.69
CA LEU A 15 1.32 6.73 34.77
C LEU A 15 0.68 5.63 33.92
N ALA A 16 -0.15 4.77 34.52
CA ALA A 16 -0.84 3.69 33.81
C ALA A 16 -1.80 4.19 32.72
N LEU A 17 -2.45 5.34 32.94
CA LEU A 17 -3.40 5.92 31.96
C LEU A 17 -2.68 6.49 30.73
N SER A 18 -1.43 6.94 30.87
CA SER A 18 -0.62 7.46 29.75
C SER A 18 -0.21 6.40 28.74
N ALA A 19 -0.32 5.10 29.08
CA ALA A 19 0.02 4.00 28.19
C ALA A 19 -0.96 3.83 27.01
N CYS A 20 -2.16 4.42 27.07
CA CYS A 20 -3.16 4.38 25.99
C CYS A 20 -3.33 5.74 25.28
N GLY A 21 -2.43 6.70 25.53
CA GLY A 21 -2.50 8.07 25.01
C GLY A 21 -1.78 8.28 23.68
N GLU A 22 -1.46 7.22 22.94
CA GLU A 22 -0.80 7.39 21.64
C GLU A 22 -1.68 8.18 20.67
N LYS A 23 -1.06 9.05 19.87
CA LYS A 23 -1.77 9.76 18.81
C LYS A 23 -2.31 8.72 17.84
N ALA A 24 -3.59 8.83 17.47
CA ALA A 24 -4.19 7.95 16.48
C ALA A 24 -3.27 7.82 15.26
N GLN A 25 -2.80 6.59 14.97
CA GLN A 25 -2.10 6.27 13.73
C GLN A 25 -3.08 6.36 12.57
N SER A 26 -3.31 7.58 12.07
CA SER A 26 -3.91 7.77 10.77
C SER A 26 -2.82 7.55 9.72
N LEU A 27 -2.90 6.44 8.99
CA LEU A 27 -2.38 6.46 7.63
C LEU A 27 -3.24 7.46 6.87
N GLY A 28 -2.66 8.60 6.48
CA GLY A 28 -3.32 9.52 5.58
C GLY A 28 -3.77 8.80 4.32
N THR A 29 -4.83 9.28 3.67
CA THR A 29 -5.30 8.71 2.40
C THR A 29 -4.29 9.03 1.31
N LYS A 30 -3.33 8.12 1.07
CA LYS A 30 -2.58 8.12 -0.18
C LYS A 30 -3.43 7.39 -1.21
N ASN A 31 -3.75 8.05 -2.31
CA ASN A 31 -4.27 7.34 -3.46
C ASN A 31 -3.13 6.54 -4.07
N ASP A 32 -3.38 5.29 -4.39
CA ASP A 32 -2.42 4.49 -5.14
C ASP A 32 -2.26 5.07 -6.55
N ALA A 33 -1.06 4.91 -7.11
CA ALA A 33 -0.80 5.30 -8.48
C ALA A 33 -1.68 4.49 -9.42
N THR A 34 -2.11 5.08 -10.55
CA THR A 34 -2.91 4.35 -11.54
C THR A 34 -2.09 3.21 -12.12
N ALA A 35 -2.73 2.09 -12.47
CA ALA A 35 -2.00 0.92 -12.98
C ALA A 35 -1.18 1.20 -14.25
N PHE A 36 -1.63 2.16 -15.07
CA PHE A 36 -0.96 2.57 -16.31
C PHE A 36 0.10 3.68 -16.12
N SER A 37 0.22 4.28 -14.93
CA SER A 37 1.24 5.31 -14.66
C SER A 37 2.66 4.79 -14.87
N GLY A 38 2.88 3.50 -14.62
CA GLY A 38 4.09 2.77 -14.94
C GLY A 38 5.31 3.11 -14.11
N ALA A 39 6.35 2.29 -14.25
CA ALA A 39 7.60 2.47 -13.51
C ALA A 39 8.54 3.39 -14.29
N SER A 40 9.29 4.24 -13.59
CA SER A 40 10.36 5.06 -14.17
C SER A 40 11.72 4.38 -13.93
N ASN A 41 11.89 3.16 -14.44
CA ASN A 41 13.11 2.38 -14.26
C ASN A 41 13.49 1.60 -15.54
N ALA A 42 14.64 0.91 -15.51
CA ALA A 42 15.16 0.18 -16.66
C ALA A 42 14.45 -1.16 -16.95
N PHE A 43 13.47 -1.56 -16.13
CA PHE A 43 12.76 -2.85 -16.24
C PHE A 43 11.39 -2.72 -16.93
N VAL A 44 11.10 -1.54 -17.47
CA VAL A 44 9.93 -1.26 -18.30
C VAL A 44 10.07 -2.02 -19.61
N GLU A 45 9.00 -2.71 -20.03
CA GLU A 45 8.93 -3.43 -21.31
C GLU A 45 9.28 -2.49 -22.47
N LYS A 46 10.13 -2.96 -23.40
CA LYS A 46 10.59 -2.12 -24.51
C LYS A 46 9.41 -1.71 -25.39
N GLY A 47 9.27 -0.41 -25.63
CA GLY A 47 8.20 0.16 -26.45
C GLY A 47 6.92 0.52 -25.68
N TRP A 48 6.84 0.22 -24.38
CA TRP A 48 5.76 0.72 -23.53
C TRP A 48 6.10 2.12 -22.97
N GLN A 49 5.12 3.03 -23.03
CA GLN A 49 5.23 4.39 -22.49
C GLN A 49 4.43 4.51 -21.19
N ALA A 50 5.12 4.92 -20.13
CA ALA A 50 4.51 5.24 -18.84
C ALA A 50 3.40 6.30 -19.01
N GLY A 51 2.22 6.04 -18.44
CA GLY A 51 1.04 6.90 -18.57
C GLY A 51 0.11 6.55 -19.73
N ASP A 52 0.51 5.71 -20.68
CA ASP A 52 -0.35 5.28 -21.79
C ASP A 52 -1.28 4.14 -21.36
N LYS A 53 -2.52 4.51 -21.02
CA LYS A 53 -3.59 3.57 -20.64
C LYS A 53 -3.93 2.59 -21.75
N THR A 54 -4.07 3.06 -22.99
CA THR A 54 -4.52 2.21 -24.11
C THR A 54 -3.46 1.16 -24.45
N SER A 55 -2.18 1.54 -24.46
CA SER A 55 -1.08 0.61 -24.65
C SER A 55 -1.01 -0.43 -23.51
N TRP A 56 -1.18 0.01 -22.27
CA TRP A 56 -1.21 -0.87 -21.09
C TRP A 56 -2.35 -1.91 -21.17
N GLU A 57 -3.58 -1.50 -21.50
CA GLU A 57 -4.73 -2.40 -21.65
C GLU A 57 -4.50 -3.41 -22.78
N ARG A 58 -3.94 -2.96 -23.91
CA ARG A 58 -3.62 -3.85 -25.05
C ARG A 58 -2.59 -4.91 -24.67
N GLN A 59 -1.54 -4.52 -23.93
CA GLN A 59 -0.51 -5.45 -23.47
C GLN A 59 -1.10 -6.51 -22.54
N LEU A 60 -1.98 -6.11 -21.60
CA LEU A 60 -2.65 -7.05 -20.71
C LEU A 60 -3.56 -8.01 -21.46
N ASN A 61 -4.35 -7.51 -22.42
CA ASN A 61 -5.19 -8.35 -23.25
C ASN A 61 -4.34 -9.37 -24.03
N SER A 62 -3.28 -8.91 -24.71
CA SER A 62 -2.36 -9.81 -25.41
C SER A 62 -1.78 -10.88 -24.49
N ARG A 63 -1.30 -10.52 -23.29
CA ARG A 63 -0.78 -11.48 -22.30
C ARG A 63 -1.84 -12.47 -21.81
N ALA A 64 -3.08 -12.04 -21.60
CA ALA A 64 -4.18 -12.90 -21.18
C ALA A 64 -4.53 -13.95 -22.25
N GLN A 65 -4.40 -13.58 -23.53
CA GLN A 65 -4.66 -14.48 -24.66
C GLN A 65 -3.50 -15.46 -24.90
N TYR A 66 -2.27 -15.11 -24.49
CA TYR A 66 -1.09 -15.98 -24.60
C TYR A 66 -1.23 -17.21 -23.69
N GLY A 67 -1.62 -18.34 -24.26
CA GLY A 67 -1.74 -19.64 -23.58
C GLY A 67 -3.17 -20.13 -23.33
N GLN A 68 -4.18 -19.31 -23.64
CA GLN A 68 -5.61 -19.71 -23.58
C GLN A 68 -6.22 -19.97 -24.96
N ASN A 69 -5.57 -19.52 -26.03
CA ASN A 69 -6.06 -19.69 -27.39
C ASN A 69 -4.98 -20.36 -28.26
N ASP A 70 -5.02 -21.69 -28.33
CA ASP A 70 -4.15 -22.46 -29.24
C ASP A 70 -4.37 -22.06 -30.71
N TYR A 71 -5.56 -21.54 -31.05
CA TYR A 71 -5.90 -21.04 -32.38
C TYR A 71 -5.20 -19.72 -32.77
N THR A 72 -4.74 -18.92 -31.82
CA THR A 72 -4.00 -17.67 -32.13
C THR A 72 -2.56 -17.88 -32.55
N ARG A 73 -2.05 -19.12 -32.49
CA ARG A 73 -0.72 -19.53 -32.98
C ARG A 73 -0.79 -20.49 -34.18
N SER A 74 -1.91 -20.51 -34.91
CA SER A 74 -1.98 -21.25 -36.17
C SER A 74 -1.05 -20.60 -37.21
N PRO A 75 -0.38 -21.38 -38.09
CA PRO A 75 0.74 -20.92 -38.93
C PRO A 75 0.46 -19.71 -39.82
#